data_AF-A0A848EP35-F1
#
_entry.id   AF-A0A848EP35-F1
#
_cell.length_a   1.000
_cell.length_b   1.000
_cell.length_c   1.000
_cell.angle_alpha   90.00
_cell.angle_beta   90.00
_cell.angle_gamma   90.00
#
_symmetry.space_group_name_H-M   'P 1'
#
loop_
_entity.id
_entity.type
_entity.pdbx_description
1 polymer ?
#
loop_
_entity_poly.entity_id
_entity_poly.type
_entity_poly.pdbx_seq_one_letter_code
_entity_poly.pdbx_strand_id
1 'polypeptide(L)'
;MPGSQNREDINTEDVLNYINNRFGVKVENLDKFNIVEISGDFWLISDQELPDLDYKTQGVRFVRDTGKYLKPTTYGLQIQGEKISGARIQVTREELKTVLNGDMVEKEMEIGEGYVAIVYEERVIGCGLYKDGLLSSRIPKGRGKELNDMI
;
A
#
# COMPACT_ATOMS: atom_id res chain seq x y z
N MET A 1 -18.25 -0.89 20.66
CA MET A 1 -17.58 -1.61 19.53
C MET A 1 -17.08 -2.91 20.10
N PRO A 2 -17.52 -4.07 19.59
CA PRO A 2 -17.17 -5.36 20.18
C PRO A 2 -15.65 -5.59 20.07
N GLY A 3 -15.14 -6.26 21.11
CA GLY A 3 -13.74 -6.25 21.53
C GLY A 3 -12.75 -6.80 20.51
N SER A 4 -11.51 -6.39 20.71
CA SER A 4 -10.30 -6.98 20.15
C SER A 4 -10.31 -8.49 20.38
N GLN A 5 -10.80 -9.24 19.40
CA GLN A 5 -10.54 -10.67 19.31
C GLN A 5 -9.04 -10.85 19.11
N ASN A 6 -8.46 -11.81 19.84
CA ASN A 6 -7.11 -12.32 19.62
C ASN A 6 -7.02 -12.75 18.16
N ARG A 7 -6.40 -11.91 17.36
CA ARG A 7 -5.99 -12.27 16.01
C ARG A 7 -4.71 -13.10 16.17
N GLU A 8 -4.60 -14.20 15.43
CA GLU A 8 -3.35 -14.94 15.33
C GLU A 8 -2.21 -14.02 14.86
N ASP A 9 -1.00 -14.29 15.33
CA ASP A 9 0.18 -13.54 14.92
C ASP A 9 0.31 -13.66 13.39
N ILE A 10 0.31 -12.52 12.71
CA ILE A 10 0.42 -12.50 11.26
C ILE A 10 1.88 -12.74 10.88
N ASN A 11 2.07 -13.56 9.86
CA ASN A 11 3.38 -13.88 9.32
C ASN A 11 3.53 -13.41 7.86
N THR A 12 4.70 -13.68 7.27
CA THR A 12 5.01 -13.30 5.89
C THR A 12 4.06 -13.92 4.86
N GLU A 13 3.59 -15.15 5.07
CA GLU A 13 2.68 -15.83 4.15
C GLU A 13 1.31 -15.14 4.10
N ASP A 14 0.78 -14.69 5.25
CA ASP A 14 -0.46 -13.92 5.30
C ASP A 14 -0.35 -12.60 4.52
N VAL A 15 0.82 -11.95 4.60
CA VAL A 15 1.10 -10.71 3.86
C VAL A 15 1.16 -10.96 2.36
N LEU A 16 1.83 -12.03 1.94
CA LEU A 16 1.88 -12.45 0.54
C LEU A 16 0.49 -12.79 0.00
N ASN A 17 -0.30 -13.54 0.77
CA ASN A 17 -1.67 -13.90 0.44
C ASN A 17 -2.56 -12.66 0.34
N TYR A 18 -2.46 -11.74 1.30
CA TYR A 18 -3.19 -10.47 1.25
C TYR A 18 -2.85 -9.66 0.00
N ILE A 19 -1.57 -9.50 -0.31
CA ILE A 19 -1.11 -8.74 -1.47
C ILE A 19 -1.54 -9.39 -2.78
N ASN A 20 -1.43 -10.72 -2.89
CA ASN A 20 -1.89 -11.46 -4.06
C ASN A 20 -3.41 -11.35 -4.23
N ASN A 21 -4.19 -11.63 -3.19
CA ASN A 21 -5.65 -11.65 -3.26
C ASN A 21 -6.25 -10.27 -3.47
N ARG A 22 -5.70 -9.22 -2.82
CA ARG A 22 -6.23 -7.87 -2.93
C ARG A 22 -5.72 -7.12 -4.16
N PHE A 23 -4.41 -7.19 -4.42
CA PHE A 23 -3.74 -6.38 -5.43
C PHE A 23 -3.32 -7.16 -6.68
N GLY A 24 -3.52 -8.48 -6.71
CA GLY A 24 -3.17 -9.33 -7.85
C GLY A 24 -1.67 -9.42 -8.11
N VAL A 25 -0.84 -9.07 -7.12
CA VAL A 25 0.61 -9.14 -7.23
C VAL A 25 1.05 -10.57 -6.87
N LYS A 26 1.48 -11.31 -7.89
CA LYS A 26 2.00 -12.68 -7.73
C LYS A 26 3.28 -12.68 -6.91
N VAL A 27 3.48 -13.72 -6.10
CA VAL A 27 4.69 -13.91 -5.28
C VAL A 27 5.96 -13.94 -6.14
N GLU A 28 5.89 -14.54 -7.33
CA GLU A 28 6.99 -14.56 -8.31
C GLU A 28 7.51 -13.16 -8.68
N ASN A 29 6.67 -12.13 -8.59
CA ASN A 29 7.06 -10.75 -8.89
C ASN A 29 7.86 -10.08 -7.76
N LEU A 30 8.02 -10.76 -6.62
CA LEU A 30 8.72 -10.32 -5.42
C LEU A 30 10.05 -11.06 -5.22
N ASP A 31 10.48 -11.86 -6.20
CA ASP A 31 11.70 -12.66 -6.21
C ASP A 31 12.98 -11.90 -5.82
N LYS A 32 13.06 -10.61 -6.18
CA LYS A 32 14.18 -9.71 -5.85
C LYS A 32 14.18 -9.18 -4.42
N PHE A 33 13.22 -9.61 -3.59
CA PHE A 33 13.04 -9.08 -2.25
C PHE A 33 12.84 -10.19 -1.22
N ASN A 34 13.48 -10.00 -0.06
CA ASN A 34 13.13 -10.69 1.16
C ASN A 34 12.06 -9.90 1.90
N ILE A 35 10.97 -10.56 2.30
CA ILE A 35 9.95 -9.95 3.17
C ILE A 35 10.25 -10.32 4.61
N VAL A 36 10.59 -9.31 5.41
CA VAL A 36 11.03 -9.48 6.80
C VAL A 36 10.15 -8.66 7.72
N GLU A 37 9.77 -9.24 8.87
CA GLU A 37 9.10 -8.52 9.94
C GLU A 37 10.13 -7.68 10.73
N ILE A 38 9.87 -6.38 10.83
CA ILE A 38 10.68 -5.45 11.63
C ILE A 38 9.72 -4.58 12.45
N SER A 39 9.77 -4.75 13.77
CA SER A 39 8.94 -4.02 14.73
C SER A 39 7.43 -4.18 14.47
N GLY A 40 6.99 -5.38 14.12
CA GLY A 40 5.57 -5.71 13.84
C GLY A 40 5.07 -5.33 12.45
N ASP A 41 5.86 -4.62 11.65
CA ASP A 41 5.53 -4.29 10.26
C ASP A 41 6.38 -5.14 9.29
N PHE A 42 5.92 -5.31 8.06
CA PHE A 42 6.59 -6.13 7.05
C PHE A 42 7.31 -5.25 6.04
N TRP A 43 8.56 -5.57 5.75
CA TRP A 43 9.47 -4.78 4.91
C TRP A 43 9.97 -5.58 3.73
N LEU A 44 10.09 -4.91 2.58
CA LEU A 44 10.82 -5.41 1.43
C LEU A 44 12.29 -5.01 1.58
N ILE A 45 13.15 -6.01 1.72
CA ILE A 45 14.61 -5.86 1.76
C ILE A 45 15.17 -6.47 0.47
N SER A 46 16.23 -5.89 -0.08
CA SER A 46 16.93 -6.46 -1.23
C SER A 46 17.35 -7.92 -0.96
N ASP A 47 17.25 -8.78 -1.97
CA ASP A 47 17.83 -10.13 -1.94
C ASP A 47 19.36 -10.14 -2.03
N GLN A 48 19.93 -9.04 -2.53
CA GLN A 48 21.38 -8.83 -2.60
C GLN A 48 22.03 -8.57 -1.24
N GLU A 49 23.26 -9.05 -1.09
CA GLU A 49 24.10 -8.77 0.08
C GLU A 49 24.43 -7.28 0.16
N LEU A 50 24.09 -6.67 1.30
CA LEU A 50 24.41 -5.27 1.58
C LEU A 50 25.78 -5.20 2.27
N PRO A 51 26.58 -4.14 2.02
CA PRO A 51 27.85 -3.97 2.72
C PRO A 51 27.65 -3.83 4.23
N ASP A 52 28.66 -4.23 5.01
CA ASP A 52 28.63 -4.15 6.47
C ASP A 52 28.77 -2.68 6.93
N LEU A 53 27.62 -2.02 7.13
CA LEU A 53 27.49 -0.62 7.54
C LEU A 53 26.35 -0.47 8.56
N ASP A 54 26.39 0.61 9.33
CA ASP A 54 25.28 0.96 10.23
C ASP A 54 24.15 1.64 9.43
N TYR A 55 23.05 0.91 9.21
CA TYR A 55 21.87 1.40 8.50
C TYR A 55 20.79 1.86 9.48
N LYS A 56 20.22 3.05 9.24
CA LYS A 56 19.01 3.47 9.97
C LYS A 56 17.78 2.63 9.61
N THR A 57 17.68 2.21 8.36
CA THR A 57 16.63 1.30 7.86
C THR A 57 17.19 0.47 6.71
N GLN A 58 16.88 -0.82 6.67
CA GLN A 58 17.18 -1.69 5.54
C GLN A 58 15.89 -1.93 4.74
N GLY A 59 15.83 -1.42 3.52
CA GLY A 59 14.69 -1.61 2.62
C GLY A 59 13.52 -0.64 2.84
N VAL A 60 12.35 -1.05 2.35
CA VAL A 60 11.13 -0.23 2.32
C VAL A 60 10.00 -0.95 3.03
N ARG A 61 9.35 -0.27 3.97
CA ARG A 61 8.18 -0.82 4.65
C ARG A 61 7.07 -1.08 3.65
N PHE A 62 6.63 -2.32 3.56
CA PHE A 62 5.73 -2.80 2.53
C PHE A 62 4.29 -2.83 3.00
N VAL A 63 4.06 -3.50 4.13
CA VAL A 63 2.74 -3.65 4.74
C VAL A 63 2.87 -3.38 6.22
N ARG A 64 1.93 -2.61 6.75
CA ARG A 64 1.80 -2.37 8.17
C ARG A 64 0.81 -3.33 8.77
N ASP A 65 1.16 -3.82 9.93
CA ASP A 65 0.19 -4.40 10.83
C ASP A 65 -0.45 -3.31 11.67
N THR A 66 -1.76 -3.10 11.53
CA THR A 66 -2.51 -2.14 12.36
C THR A 66 -3.12 -2.75 13.61
N GLY A 67 -2.85 -4.02 13.91
CA GLY A 67 -3.54 -4.86 14.90
C GLY A 67 -4.93 -5.31 14.46
N LYS A 68 -5.59 -4.57 13.55
CA LYS A 68 -6.93 -4.89 13.03
C LYS A 68 -6.91 -5.38 11.59
N TYR A 69 -6.05 -4.79 10.77
CA TYR A 69 -5.97 -5.05 9.34
C TYR A 69 -4.52 -4.95 8.86
N LEU A 70 -4.19 -5.69 7.80
CA LEU A 70 -3.01 -5.41 6.99
C LEU A 70 -3.25 -4.17 6.14
N LYS A 71 -2.30 -3.23 6.21
CA LYS A 71 -2.34 -1.95 5.49
C LYS A 71 -1.11 -1.81 4.60
N PRO A 72 -1.24 -1.84 3.26
CA PRO A 72 -0.11 -1.59 2.40
C PRO A 72 0.34 -0.13 2.53
N THR A 73 1.64 0.11 2.38
CA THR A 73 2.19 1.46 2.36
C THR A 73 2.15 2.05 0.95
N THR A 74 2.25 3.37 0.86
CA THR A 74 2.36 4.06 -0.44
C THR A 74 3.58 3.57 -1.23
N TYR A 75 4.76 3.55 -0.60
CA TYR A 75 5.98 3.10 -1.26
C TYR A 75 5.96 1.61 -1.60
N GLY A 76 5.34 0.79 -0.75
CA GLY A 76 5.13 -0.62 -0.98
C GLY A 76 4.35 -0.88 -2.28
N LEU A 77 3.23 -0.19 -2.47
CA LEU A 77 2.45 -0.28 -3.71
C LEU A 77 3.18 0.31 -4.92
N GLN A 78 3.91 1.41 -4.73
CA GLN A 78 4.70 2.03 -5.82
C GLN A 78 5.78 1.11 -6.36
N ILE A 79 6.47 0.34 -5.50
CA ILE A 79 7.47 -0.65 -5.92
C ILE A 79 6.85 -1.73 -6.81
N GLN A 80 5.59 -2.12 -6.54
CA GLN A 80 4.89 -3.10 -7.37
C GLN A 80 4.43 -2.49 -8.70
N GLY A 81 3.99 -1.22 -8.68
CA GLY A 81 3.70 -0.46 -9.90
C GLY A 81 2.72 -1.20 -10.82
N GLU A 82 3.15 -1.43 -12.06
CA GLU A 82 2.36 -2.11 -13.11
C GLU A 82 1.99 -3.57 -12.79
N LYS A 83 2.70 -4.21 -11.85
CA LYS A 83 2.39 -5.57 -11.39
C LYS A 83 1.06 -5.66 -10.63
N ILE A 84 0.53 -4.51 -10.18
CA ILE A 84 -0.78 -4.42 -9.53
C ILE A 84 -1.89 -4.55 -10.58
N SER A 85 -2.57 -5.69 -10.53
CA SER A 85 -3.73 -6.00 -11.40
C SER A 85 -5.07 -5.94 -10.67
N GLY A 86 -5.07 -5.94 -9.33
CA GLY A 86 -6.26 -5.89 -8.48
C GLY A 86 -6.34 -4.61 -7.63
N ALA A 87 -7.55 -4.31 -7.13
CA ALA A 87 -7.83 -3.17 -6.23
C ALA A 87 -7.13 -1.86 -6.60
N ARG A 88 -7.11 -1.52 -7.89
CA ARG A 88 -6.58 -0.27 -8.43
C ARG A 88 -7.73 0.65 -8.82
N ILE A 89 -7.61 1.94 -8.50
CA ILE A 89 -8.59 2.95 -8.87
C ILE A 89 -7.89 4.02 -9.71
N GLN A 90 -8.32 4.15 -10.95
CA GLN A 90 -7.89 5.24 -11.82
C GLN A 90 -8.57 6.54 -11.35
N VAL A 91 -7.77 7.57 -11.15
CA VAL A 91 -8.26 8.91 -10.80
C VAL A 91 -7.94 9.90 -11.91
N THR A 92 -8.78 10.92 -12.06
CA THR A 92 -8.42 12.13 -12.81
C THR A 92 -7.46 12.99 -12.00
N ARG A 93 -6.93 14.05 -12.63
CA ARG A 93 -6.07 15.01 -11.94
C ARG A 93 -6.82 15.72 -10.81
N GLU A 94 -8.06 16.11 -11.05
CA GLU A 94 -8.93 16.79 -10.08
C GLU A 94 -9.23 15.88 -8.90
N GLU A 95 -9.62 14.63 -9.16
CA GLU A 95 -9.87 13.63 -8.11
C GLU A 95 -8.60 13.36 -7.30
N LEU A 96 -7.44 13.26 -7.95
CA LEU A 96 -6.16 13.11 -7.27
C LEU A 96 -5.89 14.30 -6.34
N LYS A 97 -6.07 15.54 -6.81
CA LYS A 97 -5.91 16.74 -5.98
C LYS A 97 -6.85 16.73 -4.78
N THR A 98 -8.12 16.37 -4.99
CA THR A 98 -9.12 16.25 -3.92
C THR A 98 -8.64 15.30 -2.83
N VAL A 99 -8.24 14.06 -3.18
CA VAL A 99 -7.81 13.10 -2.17
C VAL A 99 -6.45 13.46 -1.54
N LEU A 100 -5.54 14.11 -2.26
CA LEU A 100 -4.26 14.60 -1.72
C LEU A 100 -4.44 15.72 -0.70
N ASN A 101 -5.49 16.55 -0.86
CA ASN A 101 -5.85 17.60 0.09
C ASN A 101 -6.60 17.06 1.33
N GLY A 102 -6.92 15.77 1.35
CA GLY A 102 -7.55 15.08 2.48
C GLY A 102 -9.06 14.90 2.34
N ASP A 103 -9.64 15.39 1.25
CA ASP A 103 -11.05 15.19 0.92
C ASP A 103 -11.29 13.79 0.33
N MET A 104 -12.55 13.47 0.07
CA MET A 104 -12.97 12.19 -0.49
C MET A 104 -13.58 12.38 -1.88
N VAL A 105 -13.49 11.33 -2.69
CA VAL A 105 -14.08 11.28 -4.03
C VAL A 105 -15.07 10.14 -4.08
N GLU A 106 -16.30 10.42 -4.53
CA GLU A 106 -17.28 9.39 -4.82
C GLU A 106 -16.83 8.57 -6.04
N LYS A 107 -16.83 7.25 -5.88
CA LYS A 107 -16.47 6.29 -6.93
C LYS A 107 -17.41 5.11 -6.81
N GLU A 108 -18.10 4.77 -7.88
CA GLU A 108 -18.79 3.48 -7.99
C GLU A 108 -17.83 2.47 -8.58
N MET A 109 -17.43 1.48 -7.77
CA MET A 109 -16.49 0.45 -8.17
C MET A 109 -17.05 -0.93 -7.81
N GLU A 110 -16.83 -1.91 -8.69
CA GLU A 110 -17.15 -3.32 -8.45
C GLU A 110 -16.15 -4.03 -7.52
N ILE A 111 -15.17 -3.30 -6.98
CA ILE A 111 -14.21 -3.84 -6.02
C ILE A 111 -14.77 -3.77 -4.60
N GLY A 112 -14.51 -4.80 -3.79
CA GLY A 112 -14.86 -4.78 -2.37
C GLY A 112 -14.17 -3.65 -1.61
N GLU A 113 -14.75 -3.25 -0.48
CA GLU A 113 -14.16 -2.26 0.42
C GLU A 113 -12.76 -2.65 0.89
N GLY A 114 -11.94 -1.64 1.20
CA GLY A 114 -10.60 -1.83 1.75
C GLY A 114 -9.55 -0.98 1.05
N TYR A 115 -8.27 -1.27 1.34
CA TYR A 115 -7.16 -0.53 0.75
C TYR A 115 -7.07 -0.74 -0.76
N VAL A 116 -6.67 0.32 -1.47
CA VAL A 116 -6.57 0.34 -2.93
C VAL A 116 -5.29 1.04 -3.37
N ALA A 117 -4.84 0.76 -4.58
CA ALA A 117 -3.80 1.51 -5.27
C ALA A 117 -4.45 2.66 -6.04
N ILE A 118 -4.13 3.90 -5.69
CA ILE A 118 -4.54 5.09 -6.45
C ILE A 118 -3.63 5.18 -7.67
N VAL A 119 -4.22 5.20 -8.87
CA VAL A 119 -3.50 5.23 -10.15
C VAL A 119 -3.83 6.53 -10.89
N TYR A 120 -2.81 7.24 -11.34
CA TYR A 120 -2.91 8.43 -12.18
C TYR A 120 -1.95 8.27 -13.35
N GLU A 121 -2.44 8.48 -14.58
CA GLU A 121 -1.65 8.30 -15.81
C GLU A 121 -0.85 6.98 -15.82
N GLU A 122 -1.54 5.86 -15.58
CA GLU A 122 -0.97 4.50 -15.53
C GLU A 122 0.04 4.23 -14.41
N ARG A 123 0.37 5.22 -13.59
CA ARG A 123 1.31 5.09 -12.48
C ARG A 123 0.60 4.96 -11.15
N VAL A 124 1.08 4.04 -10.32
CA VAL A 124 0.65 3.92 -8.93
C VAL A 124 1.19 5.12 -8.15
N ILE A 125 0.28 5.97 -7.66
CA ILE A 125 0.63 7.17 -6.89
C ILE A 125 0.75 6.84 -5.41
N GLY A 126 -0.08 5.93 -4.91
CA GLY A 126 0.03 5.46 -3.53
C GLY A 126 -1.18 4.73 -3.01
N CYS A 127 -1.24 4.61 -1.68
CA CYS A 127 -2.29 3.87 -0.99
C CYS A 127 -3.51 4.76 -0.75
N GLY A 128 -4.69 4.24 -1.08
CA GLY A 128 -5.99 4.80 -0.74
C GLY A 128 -6.81 3.81 0.11
N LEU A 129 -7.96 4.27 0.59
CA LEU A 129 -8.99 3.46 1.22
C LEU A 129 -10.31 3.72 0.49
N TYR A 130 -10.92 2.66 -0.02
CA TYR A 130 -12.26 2.67 -0.62
C TYR A 130 -13.26 2.07 0.37
N LYS A 131 -14.29 2.83 0.73
CA LYS A 131 -15.32 2.43 1.71
C LYS A 131 -16.58 3.24 1.50
N ASP A 132 -17.76 2.62 1.59
CA ASP A 132 -19.05 3.29 1.45
C ASP A 132 -19.17 4.13 0.16
N GLY A 133 -18.61 3.64 -0.96
CA GLY A 133 -18.59 4.36 -2.26
C GLY A 133 -17.61 5.54 -2.32
N LEU A 134 -16.78 5.74 -1.29
CA LEU A 134 -15.86 6.86 -1.17
C LEU A 134 -14.41 6.40 -1.22
N LEU A 135 -13.61 7.09 -2.04
CA LEU A 135 -12.16 6.99 -2.06
C LEU A 135 -11.54 8.09 -1.19
N SER A 136 -10.63 7.70 -0.28
CA SER A 136 -9.81 8.62 0.50
C SER A 136 -8.33 8.25 0.44
N SER A 137 -7.43 9.24 0.55
CA SER A 137 -5.98 9.01 0.50
C SER A 137 -5.41 8.50 1.83
N ARG A 138 -4.45 7.56 1.76
CA ARG A 138 -3.54 7.15 2.85
C ARG A 138 -2.08 7.51 2.53
N ILE A 139 -1.85 8.39 1.56
CA ILE A 139 -0.53 8.95 1.24
C ILE A 139 -0.11 9.89 2.39
N PRO A 140 1.13 9.82 2.88
CA PRO A 140 1.61 10.72 3.93
C PRO A 140 1.45 12.20 3.54
N LYS A 141 1.01 13.06 4.47
CA LYS A 141 0.70 14.47 4.20
C LYS A 141 1.84 15.24 3.50
N GLY A 142 3.09 15.04 3.96
CA GLY A 142 4.25 15.69 3.33
C GLY A 142 4.42 15.28 1.87
N ARG A 143 4.36 13.97 1.59
CA ARG A 143 4.41 13.44 0.23
C ARG A 143 3.22 13.90 -0.62
N GLY A 144 2.03 13.98 -0.01
CA GLY A 144 0.83 14.45 -0.70
C GLY A 144 0.95 15.91 -1.14
N LYS A 145 1.56 16.77 -0.31
CA LYS A 145 1.86 18.16 -0.67
C LYS A 145 2.82 18.24 -1.86
N GLU A 146 3.94 17.51 -1.81
CA GLU A 146 4.90 17.46 -2.93
C GLU A 146 4.25 17.01 -4.23
N LEU A 147 3.39 15.99 -4.19
CA LEU A 147 2.66 15.51 -5.36
C LEU A 147 1.71 16.58 -5.90
N ASN A 148 0.98 17.27 -5.01
CA ASN A 148 0.04 18.32 -5.40
C ASN A 148 0.73 19.50 -6.10
N ASP A 149 1.97 19.81 -5.71
CA ASP A 149 2.79 20.86 -6.33
C ASP A 149 3.32 20.45 -7.73
N MET A 150 3.41 19.14 -8.00
CA MET A 150 3.90 18.59 -9.27
C MET A 150 2.80 18.38 -10.30
N ILE A 151 1.54 18.18 -9.86
CA ILE A 151 0.44 17.80 -10.75
C ILE A 151 -0.36 18.98 -11.26
#